data_AF-A0A519M5M5-F1
#
_entry.id   AF-A0A519M5M5-F1
#
_cell.length_a   1.000
_cell.length_b   1.000
_cell.length_c   1.000
_cell.angle_alpha   90.00
_cell.angle_beta   90.00
_cell.angle_gamma   90.00
#
_symmetry.space_group_name_H-M   'P 1'
#
loop_
_entity.id
_entity.type
_entity.pdbx_description
1 polymer ?
#
loop_
_entity_poly.entity_id
_entity_poly.type
_entity_poly.pdbx_seq_one_letter_code
_entity_poly.pdbx_strand_id
1 'polypeptide(L)'
;MPNFRIKLLIFILLPFVSWSQKRTTAATKISEKITIDAKMDEPIWATAEVATNFVMFEPDNGKPEAFEQRTEVRTAYDDEAVYFAAIIYDDPAKILKELSLRDDFKTADHFGVYINGFNDGQQDFRFFVSAAGTQMDCLATQNGEDYSWDAIWHSEVRITEFGWIVEMKIPYAALRFSEENVQFWGLNFYREVRRDRQKYTWNPVDRNIGATIVQTGLLTGIENIKPPTRLFFIPYTSLYVSKNEKGTETKFKGGMDLKYGINDSFTLDAILVPDFGQAAFDPVVLNLGPFEQQFNENRPFFTEGTDIFNKGGLLYTRRIGGAPNFQPQVGENEELSVYPTSVNLINALKVSGRTKNGLGIGVMNAITEQTYATLRNTATGQTRNVEVAPLSNYSVMVLDQRFRKNSSVSLVNTNVTRNGEFRDANVSA
;
A
#
# COMPACT_ATOMS: atom_id res chain seq x y z
N MET A 1 20.92 -51.36 -63.30
CA MET A 1 20.07 -50.15 -63.43
C MET A 1 18.90 -50.28 -62.47
N PRO A 2 18.50 -49.27 -61.68
CA PRO A 2 19.28 -48.31 -60.88
C PRO A 2 19.11 -48.54 -59.35
N ASN A 3 20.14 -48.21 -58.57
CA ASN A 3 20.11 -48.23 -57.11
C ASN A 3 19.34 -47.01 -56.57
N PHE A 4 18.19 -47.23 -55.94
CA PHE A 4 17.42 -46.18 -55.28
C PHE A 4 18.03 -45.87 -53.91
N ARG A 5 18.79 -44.77 -53.81
CA ARG A 5 19.21 -44.20 -52.52
C ARG A 5 18.09 -43.32 -51.98
N ILE A 6 17.34 -43.82 -51.00
CA ILE A 6 16.40 -43.03 -50.22
C ILE A 6 17.22 -42.09 -49.32
N LYS A 7 17.24 -40.80 -49.65
CA LYS A 7 17.75 -39.76 -48.75
C LYS A 7 16.64 -39.43 -47.75
N LEU A 8 16.79 -39.91 -46.52
CA LEU A 8 15.92 -39.54 -45.40
C LEU A 8 16.23 -38.09 -45.02
N LEU A 9 15.34 -37.16 -45.39
CA LEU A 9 15.42 -35.76 -44.98
C LEU A 9 14.82 -35.66 -43.57
N ILE A 10 15.66 -35.63 -42.54
CA ILE A 10 15.24 -35.34 -41.16
C ILE A 10 14.90 -33.84 -41.10
N PHE A 11 13.61 -33.53 -41.02
CA PHE A 11 13.12 -32.21 -40.66
C PHE A 11 13.21 -32.10 -39.13
N ILE A 12 14.25 -31.44 -38.63
CA ILE A 12 14.32 -31.02 -37.23
C ILE A 12 13.30 -29.89 -37.06
N LEU A 13 12.11 -30.24 -36.57
CA LEU A 13 11.17 -29.28 -36.00
C LEU A 13 11.78 -28.75 -34.70
N LEU A 14 12.52 -27.65 -34.81
CA LEU A 14 12.88 -26.85 -33.64
C LEU A 14 11.58 -26.25 -33.07
N PRO A 15 11.17 -26.58 -31.84
CA PRO A 15 10.10 -25.85 -31.19
C PRO A 15 10.57 -24.41 -31.02
N PHE A 16 9.95 -23.48 -31.77
CA PHE A 16 9.99 -22.06 -31.47
C PHE A 16 9.27 -21.86 -30.12
N VAL A 17 10.02 -21.92 -29.03
CA VAL A 17 9.58 -21.34 -27.76
C VAL A 17 9.62 -19.83 -27.97
N SER A 18 8.49 -19.26 -28.41
CA SER A 18 8.32 -17.81 -28.38
C SER A 18 8.31 -17.41 -26.91
N TRP A 19 9.42 -16.88 -26.42
CA TRP A 19 9.42 -16.14 -25.16
C TRP A 19 8.40 -15.01 -25.34
N SER A 20 7.35 -14.99 -24.53
CA SER A 20 6.42 -13.85 -24.50
C SER A 20 7.23 -12.63 -24.03
N GLN A 21 7.74 -11.86 -24.98
CA GLN A 21 8.51 -10.67 -24.70
C GLN A 21 7.57 -9.66 -24.05
N LYS A 22 7.98 -9.07 -22.92
CA LYS A 22 7.23 -8.00 -22.27
C LYS A 22 6.93 -6.91 -23.31
N ARG A 23 5.65 -6.59 -23.49
CA ARG A 23 5.25 -5.51 -24.39
C ARG A 23 5.76 -4.19 -23.83
N THR A 24 6.14 -3.29 -24.73
CA THR A 24 6.63 -1.96 -24.40
C THR A 24 5.80 -0.94 -25.17
N THR A 25 5.51 0.19 -24.55
CA THR A 25 4.89 1.36 -25.18
C THR A 25 5.51 2.63 -24.62
N ALA A 26 5.62 3.69 -25.43
CA ALA A 26 6.16 4.96 -25.00
C ALA A 26 5.06 5.99 -24.65
N ALA A 27 5.25 6.71 -23.54
CA ALA A 27 4.53 7.95 -23.27
C ALA A 27 5.17 9.10 -24.07
N THR A 28 4.33 9.97 -24.64
CA THR A 28 4.81 11.16 -25.36
C THR A 28 4.75 12.39 -24.47
N LYS A 29 5.85 13.16 -24.38
CA LYS A 29 5.87 14.40 -23.59
C LYS A 29 5.03 15.48 -24.28
N ILE A 30 4.22 16.18 -23.50
CA ILE A 30 3.41 17.30 -23.95
C ILE A 30 3.74 18.58 -23.16
N SER A 31 3.51 19.72 -23.79
CA SER A 31 3.51 21.05 -23.16
C SER A 31 2.16 21.76 -23.29
N GLU A 32 1.28 21.23 -24.14
CA GLU A 32 -0.09 21.70 -24.27
C GLU A 32 -0.97 21.12 -23.16
N LYS A 33 -2.01 21.88 -22.79
CA LYS A 33 -2.97 21.43 -21.79
C LYS A 33 -3.95 20.44 -22.41
N ILE A 34 -4.03 19.23 -21.85
CA ILE A 34 -5.07 18.25 -22.16
C ILE A 34 -6.32 18.57 -21.36
N THR A 35 -7.47 18.62 -22.03
CA THR A 35 -8.78 18.75 -21.38
C THR A 35 -9.40 17.37 -21.30
N ILE A 36 -9.68 16.89 -20.09
CA ILE A 36 -10.33 15.58 -19.88
C ILE A 36 -11.82 15.73 -20.20
N ASP A 37 -12.20 15.48 -21.45
CA ASP A 37 -13.58 15.62 -21.95
C ASP A 37 -14.07 14.46 -22.84
N ALA A 38 -13.23 13.44 -22.99
CA ALA A 38 -13.45 12.22 -23.76
C ALA A 38 -13.73 12.46 -25.26
N LYS A 39 -13.18 13.54 -25.84
CA LYS A 39 -13.22 13.77 -27.29
C LYS A 39 -11.94 13.38 -28.01
N MET A 40 -10.80 13.47 -27.33
CA MET A 40 -9.47 13.26 -27.92
C MET A 40 -9.18 14.18 -29.13
N ASP A 41 -9.62 15.44 -29.06
CA ASP A 41 -9.44 16.42 -30.14
C ASP A 41 -8.03 17.03 -30.17
N GLU A 42 -7.24 16.85 -29.10
CA GLU A 42 -5.88 17.39 -29.00
C GLU A 42 -4.90 16.73 -29.99
N PRO A 43 -4.00 17.51 -30.63
CA PRO A 43 -3.10 17.00 -31.68
C PRO A 43 -2.23 15.82 -31.26
N ILE A 44 -1.81 15.79 -29.98
CA ILE A 44 -0.97 14.71 -29.47
C ILE A 44 -1.58 13.32 -29.71
N TRP A 45 -2.91 13.19 -29.58
CA TRP A 45 -3.60 11.90 -29.69
C TRP A 45 -3.56 11.32 -31.11
N ALA A 46 -3.34 12.15 -32.13
CA ALA A 46 -3.14 11.68 -33.50
C ALA A 46 -1.74 11.08 -33.73
N THR A 47 -0.75 11.49 -32.94
CA THR A 47 0.67 11.13 -33.14
C THR A 47 1.26 10.19 -32.08
N ALA A 48 0.62 10.10 -30.91
CA ALA A 48 1.07 9.24 -29.82
C ALA A 48 1.06 7.76 -30.23
N GLU A 49 2.01 7.00 -29.70
CA GLU A 49 2.07 5.56 -29.90
C GLU A 49 0.79 4.89 -29.38
N VAL A 50 0.26 3.94 -30.17
CA VAL A 50 -1.01 3.26 -29.87
C VAL A 50 -0.74 1.84 -29.37
N ALA A 51 -1.06 1.60 -28.10
CA ALA A 51 -1.11 0.27 -27.51
C ALA A 51 -2.37 -0.47 -27.97
N THR A 52 -2.19 -1.59 -28.67
CA THR A 52 -3.28 -2.39 -29.29
C THR A 52 -3.09 -3.88 -29.04
N ASN A 53 -3.96 -4.72 -29.63
CA ASN A 53 -3.87 -6.18 -29.66
C ASN A 53 -3.96 -6.80 -28.26
N PHE A 54 -4.94 -6.39 -27.47
CA PHE A 54 -5.13 -6.94 -26.12
C PHE A 54 -5.39 -8.45 -26.20
N VAL A 55 -5.04 -9.13 -25.11
CA VAL A 55 -5.13 -10.57 -24.99
C VAL A 55 -6.03 -10.92 -23.82
N MET A 56 -6.90 -11.90 -24.03
CA MET A 56 -7.85 -12.38 -23.05
C MET A 56 -7.12 -12.89 -21.81
N PHE A 57 -7.50 -12.34 -20.68
CA PHE A 57 -7.13 -12.79 -19.35
C PHE A 57 -8.11 -13.85 -18.87
N GLU A 58 -9.42 -13.60 -18.99
CA GLU A 58 -10.48 -14.55 -18.62
C GLU A 58 -11.63 -14.55 -19.66
N PRO A 59 -12.29 -15.70 -19.90
CA PRO A 59 -12.00 -17.02 -19.33
C PRO A 59 -10.87 -17.77 -20.04
N ASP A 60 -10.69 -17.55 -21.35
CA ASP A 60 -9.77 -18.32 -22.20
C ASP A 60 -8.42 -17.60 -22.35
N ASN A 61 -7.60 -17.71 -21.30
CA ASN A 61 -6.33 -17.00 -21.18
C ASN A 61 -5.42 -17.17 -22.42
N GLY A 62 -4.97 -16.06 -23.01
CA GLY A 62 -4.06 -16.06 -24.16
C GLY A 62 -4.74 -15.84 -25.52
N LYS A 63 -6.06 -15.89 -25.63
CA LYS A 63 -6.76 -15.60 -26.90
C LYS A 63 -6.70 -14.11 -27.25
N PRO A 64 -6.46 -13.73 -28.52
CA PRO A 64 -6.53 -12.32 -28.93
C PRO A 64 -7.96 -11.78 -28.78
N GLU A 65 -8.08 -10.48 -28.52
CA GLU A 65 -9.38 -9.78 -28.58
C GLU A 65 -10.00 -9.86 -29.98
N ALA A 66 -11.33 -9.86 -30.04
CA ALA A 66 -12.04 -9.80 -31.31
C ALA A 66 -11.91 -8.39 -31.90
N PHE A 67 -11.81 -8.29 -33.23
CA PHE A 67 -11.52 -7.01 -33.90
C PHE A 67 -12.61 -5.95 -33.64
N GLU A 68 -13.86 -6.38 -33.55
CA GLU A 68 -15.04 -5.57 -33.24
C GLU A 68 -15.09 -5.08 -31.78
N GLN A 69 -14.32 -5.70 -30.88
CA GLN A 69 -14.20 -5.35 -29.47
C GLN A 69 -12.81 -4.81 -29.10
N ARG A 70 -12.02 -4.42 -30.11
CA ARG A 70 -10.62 -4.04 -29.92
C ARG A 70 -10.48 -2.82 -29.03
N THR A 71 -9.35 -2.72 -28.34
CA THR A 71 -9.00 -1.56 -27.51
C THR A 71 -7.73 -0.89 -28.01
N GLU A 72 -7.75 0.43 -28.12
CA GLU A 72 -6.60 1.26 -28.49
C GLU A 72 -6.32 2.26 -27.37
N VAL A 73 -5.10 2.28 -26.84
CA VAL A 73 -4.71 3.19 -25.75
C VAL A 73 -3.52 4.02 -26.16
N ARG A 74 -3.56 5.32 -25.85
CA ARG A 74 -2.46 6.26 -26.05
C ARG A 74 -2.04 6.86 -24.71
N THR A 75 -0.76 7.12 -24.56
CA THR A 75 -0.18 7.65 -23.32
C THR A 75 0.57 8.93 -23.58
N ALA A 76 0.28 9.98 -22.82
CA ALA A 76 0.99 11.24 -22.81
C ALA A 76 1.37 11.65 -21.39
N TYR A 77 2.31 12.57 -21.22
CA TYR A 77 2.66 13.10 -19.90
C TYR A 77 3.19 14.53 -19.97
N ASP A 78 2.97 15.28 -18.89
CA ASP A 78 3.59 16.58 -18.63
C ASP A 78 4.35 16.55 -17.30
N ASP A 79 4.69 17.71 -16.74
CA ASP A 79 5.42 17.78 -15.46
C ASP A 79 4.50 17.56 -14.23
N GLU A 80 3.17 17.45 -14.40
CA GLU A 80 2.17 17.28 -13.33
C GLU A 80 1.56 15.88 -13.26
N ALA A 81 1.35 15.25 -14.42
CA ALA A 81 0.54 14.04 -14.54
C ALA A 81 0.92 13.17 -15.74
N VAL A 82 0.48 11.90 -15.66
CA VAL A 82 0.38 11.02 -16.82
C VAL A 82 -1.08 10.96 -17.28
N TYR A 83 -1.27 10.94 -18.60
CA TYR A 83 -2.55 10.96 -19.27
C TYR A 83 -2.73 9.69 -20.09
N PHE A 84 -3.91 9.09 -19.98
CA PHE A 84 -4.30 7.94 -20.77
C PHE A 84 -5.60 8.26 -21.51
N ALA A 85 -5.61 8.01 -22.82
CA ALA A 85 -6.80 8.09 -23.64
C ALA A 85 -7.02 6.75 -24.32
N ALA A 86 -8.20 6.17 -24.14
CA ALA A 86 -8.55 4.88 -24.71
C ALA A 86 -9.80 4.96 -25.57
N ILE A 87 -9.69 4.38 -26.77
CA ILE A 87 -10.81 4.12 -27.67
C ILE A 87 -11.15 2.64 -27.53
N ILE A 88 -12.37 2.36 -27.08
CA ILE A 88 -12.83 1.01 -26.77
C ILE A 88 -13.99 0.71 -27.71
N TYR A 89 -13.71 -0.12 -28.71
CA TYR A 89 -14.72 -0.47 -29.71
C TYR A 89 -15.70 -1.49 -29.13
N ASP A 90 -16.99 -1.27 -29.39
CA ASP A 90 -18.06 -2.20 -29.06
C ASP A 90 -19.35 -1.80 -29.78
N ASP A 91 -20.34 -2.67 -29.78
CA ASP A 91 -21.71 -2.31 -30.16
C ASP A 91 -22.33 -1.40 -29.07
N PRO A 92 -22.59 -0.10 -29.35
CA PRO A 92 -23.05 0.84 -28.33
C PRO A 92 -24.38 0.46 -27.66
N ALA A 93 -25.20 -0.35 -28.34
CA ALA A 93 -26.47 -0.84 -27.79
C ALA A 93 -26.27 -1.96 -26.75
N LYS A 94 -25.10 -2.59 -26.71
CA LYS A 94 -24.78 -3.72 -25.83
C LYS A 94 -23.84 -3.36 -24.67
N ILE A 95 -23.32 -2.12 -24.63
CA ILE A 95 -22.45 -1.67 -23.55
C ILE A 95 -23.27 -1.57 -22.26
N LEU A 96 -22.85 -2.32 -21.24
CA LEU A 96 -23.44 -2.22 -19.91
C LEU A 96 -22.85 -1.01 -19.18
N LYS A 97 -23.72 -0.17 -18.61
CA LYS A 97 -23.39 1.15 -18.05
C LYS A 97 -24.27 1.50 -16.86
N GLU A 98 -24.47 0.54 -15.96
CA GLU A 98 -25.15 0.81 -14.70
C GLU A 98 -24.34 1.84 -13.89
N LEU A 99 -24.98 2.95 -13.50
CA LEU A 99 -24.35 3.96 -12.66
C LEU A 99 -24.22 3.42 -11.24
N SER A 100 -23.07 3.66 -10.64
CA SER A 100 -22.72 3.19 -9.30
C SER A 100 -22.00 4.27 -8.49
N LEU A 101 -21.85 4.03 -7.20
CA LEU A 101 -20.95 4.84 -6.37
C LEU A 101 -19.51 4.50 -6.71
N ARG A 102 -18.59 5.42 -6.40
CA ARG A 102 -17.14 5.17 -6.49
C ARG A 102 -16.79 3.85 -5.79
N ASP A 103 -15.85 3.11 -6.38
CA ASP A 103 -15.35 1.80 -5.89
C ASP A 103 -16.37 0.66 -5.93
N ASP A 104 -17.53 0.86 -6.55
CA ASP A 104 -18.52 -0.18 -6.80
C ASP A 104 -18.59 -0.53 -8.29
N PHE A 105 -18.03 -1.68 -8.66
CA PHE A 105 -17.94 -2.11 -10.06
C PHE A 105 -19.31 -2.36 -10.70
N LYS A 106 -20.35 -2.76 -9.95
CA LYS A 106 -21.73 -3.04 -10.46
C LYS A 106 -21.79 -3.74 -11.84
N THR A 107 -22.91 -3.61 -12.55
CA THR A 107 -23.14 -4.18 -13.88
C THR A 107 -22.77 -3.15 -14.95
N ALA A 108 -21.48 -2.86 -15.05
CA ALA A 108 -20.93 -2.01 -16.08
C ALA A 108 -19.72 -2.65 -16.75
N ASP A 109 -19.46 -2.21 -17.97
CA ASP A 109 -18.21 -2.44 -18.68
C ASP A 109 -17.10 -1.60 -18.05
N HIS A 110 -15.87 -2.11 -17.96
CA HIS A 110 -14.76 -1.41 -17.32
C HIS A 110 -13.53 -1.31 -18.20
N PHE A 111 -12.78 -0.22 -18.00
CA PHE A 111 -11.42 -0.04 -18.45
C PHE A 111 -10.54 0.25 -17.24
N GLY A 112 -9.28 -0.19 -17.26
CA GLY A 112 -8.35 0.08 -16.17
C GLY A 112 -6.91 0.26 -16.62
N VAL A 113 -6.16 1.00 -15.82
CA VAL A 113 -4.73 1.28 -15.99
C VAL A 113 -3.99 0.86 -14.73
N TYR A 114 -3.01 -0.04 -14.87
CA TYR A 114 -2.21 -0.57 -13.77
C TYR A 114 -0.80 -0.02 -13.87
N ILE A 115 -0.35 0.70 -12.85
CA ILE A 115 0.92 1.44 -12.87
C ILE A 115 1.80 1.01 -11.68
N ASN A 116 3.00 0.53 -11.99
CA ASN A 116 4.07 0.37 -11.02
C ASN A 116 5.23 1.31 -11.38
N GLY A 117 5.29 2.49 -10.73
CA GLY A 117 6.31 3.50 -11.00
C GLY A 117 7.75 3.09 -10.66
N PHE A 118 7.96 2.05 -9.84
CA PHE A 118 9.29 1.49 -9.56
C PHE A 118 9.64 0.28 -10.41
N ASN A 119 8.64 -0.34 -11.07
CA ASN A 119 8.75 -1.58 -11.82
C ASN A 119 9.45 -2.72 -11.05
N ASP A 120 9.27 -2.74 -9.74
CA ASP A 120 9.90 -3.70 -8.83
C ASP A 120 9.07 -4.99 -8.66
N GLY A 121 7.81 -5.00 -9.11
CA GLY A 121 6.88 -6.11 -9.01
C GLY A 121 6.32 -6.36 -7.60
N GLN A 122 6.42 -5.38 -6.69
CA GLN A 122 5.89 -5.50 -5.33
C GLN A 122 4.42 -5.10 -5.22
N GLN A 123 4.08 -3.97 -5.84
CA GLN A 123 2.74 -3.41 -5.86
C GLN A 123 2.48 -2.70 -7.19
N ASP A 124 1.21 -2.51 -7.52
CA ASP A 124 0.79 -1.56 -8.55
C ASP A 124 -0.42 -0.76 -8.08
N PHE A 125 -0.54 0.46 -8.60
CA PHE A 125 -1.71 1.31 -8.44
C PHE A 125 -2.63 1.04 -9.61
N ARG A 126 -3.89 0.72 -9.32
CA ARG A 126 -4.87 0.41 -10.35
C ARG A 126 -5.98 1.44 -10.32
N PHE A 127 -6.25 1.99 -11.49
CA PHE A 127 -7.30 2.97 -11.71
C PHE A 127 -8.27 2.38 -12.70
N PHE A 128 -9.55 2.37 -12.38
CA PHE A 128 -10.61 1.84 -13.22
C PHE A 128 -11.67 2.89 -13.47
N VAL A 129 -12.24 2.86 -14.66
CA VAL A 129 -13.39 3.67 -15.04
C VAL A 129 -14.43 2.77 -15.69
N SER A 130 -15.68 2.88 -15.25
CA SER A 130 -16.81 2.19 -15.88
C SER A 130 -17.27 2.93 -17.14
N ALA A 131 -17.96 2.26 -18.04
CA ALA A 131 -18.59 2.89 -19.20
C ALA A 131 -19.69 3.92 -18.81
N ALA A 132 -20.10 3.95 -17.54
CA ALA A 132 -20.99 4.96 -16.97
C ALA A 132 -20.24 6.18 -16.38
N GLY A 133 -18.90 6.15 -16.36
CA GLY A 133 -18.05 7.20 -15.79
C GLY A 133 -17.76 7.05 -14.29
N THR A 134 -18.16 5.95 -13.66
CA THR A 134 -17.80 5.67 -12.26
C THR A 134 -16.31 5.39 -12.16
N GLN A 135 -15.62 6.05 -11.24
CA GLN A 135 -14.22 5.80 -10.90
C GLN A 135 -14.09 4.72 -9.82
N MET A 136 -13.06 3.89 -9.92
CA MET A 136 -12.62 3.00 -8.84
C MET A 136 -11.10 2.98 -8.79
N ASP A 137 -10.51 2.85 -7.62
CA ASP A 137 -9.07 2.63 -7.52
C ASP A 137 -8.67 1.71 -6.36
N CYS A 138 -7.47 1.14 -6.48
CA CYS A 138 -6.91 0.30 -5.44
C CYS A 138 -5.39 0.23 -5.49
N LEU A 139 -4.82 -0.10 -4.33
CA LEU A 139 -3.44 -0.54 -4.24
C LEU A 139 -3.42 -2.08 -4.27
N ALA A 140 -2.81 -2.66 -5.31
CA ALA A 140 -2.68 -4.12 -5.39
C ALA A 140 -1.29 -4.58 -4.98
N THR A 141 -1.25 -5.68 -4.23
CA THR A 141 -0.03 -6.41 -3.83
C THR A 141 -0.19 -7.90 -4.16
N GLN A 142 0.85 -8.71 -3.95
CA GLN A 142 0.72 -10.16 -4.11
C GLN A 142 -0.32 -10.80 -3.18
N ASN A 143 -0.69 -10.12 -2.09
CA ASN A 143 -1.63 -10.62 -1.09
C ASN A 143 -3.09 -10.25 -1.41
N GLY A 144 -3.33 -9.39 -2.41
CA GLY A 144 -4.67 -8.93 -2.77
C GLY A 144 -4.71 -7.46 -3.17
N GLU A 145 -5.92 -6.98 -3.39
CA GLU A 145 -6.24 -5.60 -3.77
C GLU A 145 -6.87 -4.89 -2.56
N ASP A 146 -6.35 -3.70 -2.25
CA ASP A 146 -6.87 -2.84 -1.19
C ASP A 146 -7.59 -1.65 -1.80
N TYR A 147 -8.93 -1.73 -1.83
CA TYR A 147 -9.85 -0.70 -2.30
C TYR A 147 -10.17 0.36 -1.22
N SER A 148 -9.50 0.33 -0.05
CA SER A 148 -9.59 1.43 0.92
C SER A 148 -8.58 2.54 0.63
N TRP A 149 -7.62 2.29 -0.26
CA TRP A 149 -6.78 3.33 -0.82
C TRP A 149 -7.58 4.14 -1.83
N ASP A 150 -7.63 5.46 -1.65
CA ASP A 150 -8.40 6.39 -2.47
C ASP A 150 -7.49 7.50 -3.02
N ALA A 151 -7.35 7.57 -4.34
CA ALA A 151 -6.59 8.62 -5.01
C ALA A 151 -7.44 9.77 -5.56
N ILE A 152 -6.86 10.96 -5.64
CA ILE A 152 -7.45 12.10 -6.35
C ILE A 152 -6.93 12.09 -7.80
N TRP A 153 -7.81 11.77 -8.75
CA TRP A 153 -7.53 11.73 -10.19
C TRP A 153 -8.80 12.03 -10.98
N HIS A 154 -8.66 12.38 -12.26
CA HIS A 154 -9.78 12.80 -13.10
C HIS A 154 -9.97 11.85 -14.27
N SER A 155 -11.24 11.61 -14.63
CA SER A 155 -11.60 10.89 -15.85
C SER A 155 -12.90 11.39 -16.43
N GLU A 156 -13.05 11.28 -17.74
CA GLU A 156 -14.30 11.50 -18.45
C GLU A 156 -14.58 10.33 -19.40
N VAL A 157 -15.85 10.00 -19.59
CA VAL A 157 -16.29 8.91 -20.46
C VAL A 157 -17.33 9.43 -21.44
N ARG A 158 -17.20 9.04 -22.71
CA ARG A 158 -18.18 9.32 -23.74
C ARG A 158 -18.52 8.07 -24.54
N ILE A 159 -19.80 7.69 -24.54
CA ILE A 159 -20.32 6.69 -25.48
C ILE A 159 -20.37 7.32 -26.88
N THR A 160 -19.87 6.62 -27.89
CA THR A 160 -19.83 7.04 -29.29
C THR A 160 -20.62 6.06 -30.17
N GLU A 161 -20.65 6.30 -31.47
CA GLU A 161 -21.31 5.42 -32.45
C GLU A 161 -20.58 4.07 -32.67
N PHE A 162 -19.32 3.97 -32.26
CA PHE A 162 -18.46 2.79 -32.48
C PHE A 162 -18.03 2.10 -31.18
N GLY A 163 -18.49 2.60 -30.03
CA GLY A 163 -18.10 2.10 -28.71
C GLY A 163 -18.11 3.21 -27.67
N TRP A 164 -16.98 3.39 -26.99
CA TRP A 164 -16.80 4.47 -26.02
C TRP A 164 -15.35 4.92 -25.91
N ILE A 165 -15.18 6.16 -25.46
CA ILE A 165 -13.90 6.80 -25.22
C ILE A 165 -13.79 7.08 -23.72
N VAL A 166 -12.60 6.89 -23.18
CA VAL A 166 -12.24 7.34 -21.83
C VAL A 166 -10.94 8.14 -21.88
N GLU A 167 -10.92 9.26 -21.17
CA GLU A 167 -9.71 10.01 -20.87
C GLU A 167 -9.47 10.01 -19.36
N MET A 168 -8.21 9.87 -18.95
CA MET A 168 -7.79 9.81 -17.55
C MET A 168 -6.58 10.72 -17.34
N LYS A 169 -6.63 11.61 -16.35
CA LYS A 169 -5.48 12.36 -15.81
C LYS A 169 -5.14 11.78 -14.44
N ILE A 170 -3.95 11.19 -14.32
CA ILE A 170 -3.43 10.64 -13.06
C ILE A 170 -2.27 11.53 -12.59
N PRO A 171 -2.49 12.38 -11.58
CA PRO A 171 -1.45 13.25 -11.05
C PRO A 171 -0.30 12.44 -10.44
N TYR A 172 0.92 12.96 -10.50
CA TYR A 172 2.07 12.35 -9.82
C TYR A 172 1.90 12.24 -8.29
N ALA A 173 1.02 13.05 -7.70
CA ALA A 173 0.61 12.95 -6.29
C ALA A 173 -0.12 11.64 -5.94
N ALA A 174 -0.77 11.00 -6.92
CA ALA A 174 -1.43 9.71 -6.76
C ALA A 174 -0.47 8.51 -6.93
N LEU A 175 0.75 8.75 -7.44
CA LEU A 175 1.68 7.69 -7.81
C LEU A 175 2.94 7.71 -6.93
N ARG A 176 3.64 6.58 -6.90
CA ARG A 176 5.00 6.48 -6.35
C ARG A 176 5.93 5.99 -7.44
N PHE A 177 7.01 6.72 -7.67
CA PHE A 177 8.00 6.45 -8.72
C PHE A 177 9.35 7.04 -8.31
N SER A 178 10.41 6.69 -9.03
CA SER A 178 11.78 7.10 -8.67
C SER A 178 12.15 8.53 -9.09
N GLU A 179 13.11 9.16 -8.43
CA GLU A 179 13.71 10.45 -8.81
C GLU A 179 14.65 10.40 -10.05
N GLU A 180 14.71 9.28 -10.78
CA GLU A 180 15.59 9.15 -11.95
C GLU A 180 15.16 10.08 -13.09
N ASN A 181 16.14 10.57 -13.88
CA ASN A 181 15.82 11.39 -15.04
C ASN A 181 15.06 10.62 -16.12
N VAL A 182 15.28 9.31 -16.24
CA VAL A 182 14.58 8.44 -17.20
C VAL A 182 13.82 7.37 -16.43
N GLN A 183 12.52 7.31 -16.67
CA GLN A 183 11.61 6.41 -15.96
C GLN A 183 11.29 5.15 -16.77
N PHE A 184 11.15 4.04 -16.05
CA PHE A 184 10.75 2.75 -16.59
C PHE A 184 9.64 2.18 -15.71
N TRP A 185 8.39 2.42 -16.07
CA TRP A 185 7.26 2.01 -15.24
C TRP A 185 6.72 0.65 -15.69
N GLY A 186 6.34 -0.19 -14.74
CA GLY A 186 5.50 -1.35 -15.04
C GLY A 186 4.11 -0.87 -15.42
N LEU A 187 3.59 -1.34 -16.56
CA LEU A 187 2.29 -0.92 -17.08
C LEU A 187 1.48 -2.12 -17.54
N ASN A 188 0.18 -2.11 -17.25
CA ASN A 188 -0.78 -2.92 -17.99
C ASN A 188 -2.09 -2.15 -18.15
N PHE A 189 -2.83 -2.47 -19.19
CA PHE A 189 -4.18 -1.98 -19.40
C PHE A 189 -5.15 -3.15 -19.23
N TYR A 190 -6.33 -2.86 -18.70
CA TYR A 190 -7.38 -3.84 -18.44
C TYR A 190 -8.66 -3.42 -19.14
N ARG A 191 -9.38 -4.40 -19.69
CA ARG A 191 -10.70 -4.21 -20.29
C ARG A 191 -11.62 -5.34 -19.85
N GLU A 192 -12.78 -5.01 -19.31
CA GLU A 192 -13.85 -5.98 -19.00
C GLU A 192 -15.07 -5.74 -19.87
N VAL A 193 -15.42 -6.71 -20.70
CA VAL A 193 -16.71 -6.78 -21.37
C VAL A 193 -17.67 -7.54 -20.46
N ARG A 194 -18.54 -6.81 -19.77
CA ARG A 194 -19.28 -7.36 -18.62
C ARG A 194 -20.33 -8.37 -19.05
N ARG A 195 -21.05 -8.09 -20.14
CA ARG A 195 -22.10 -8.97 -20.68
C ARG A 195 -21.60 -10.36 -21.06
N ASP A 196 -20.36 -10.45 -21.55
CA ASP A 196 -19.75 -11.68 -22.05
C ASP A 196 -18.86 -12.34 -20.98
N ARG A 197 -18.67 -11.68 -19.83
CA ARG A 197 -17.75 -12.06 -18.75
C ARG A 197 -16.33 -12.28 -19.26
N GLN A 198 -15.89 -11.41 -20.16
CA GLN A 198 -14.56 -11.46 -20.74
C GLN A 198 -13.70 -10.34 -20.18
N LYS A 199 -12.46 -10.69 -19.84
CA LYS A 199 -11.45 -9.75 -19.38
C LYS A 199 -10.25 -9.83 -20.30
N TYR A 200 -9.68 -8.70 -20.62
CA TYR A 200 -8.54 -8.56 -21.51
C TYR A 200 -7.46 -7.70 -20.84
N THR A 201 -6.21 -7.99 -21.18
CA THR A 201 -5.03 -7.24 -20.73
C THR A 201 -4.14 -6.90 -21.91
N TRP A 202 -3.52 -5.72 -21.91
CA TRP A 202 -2.60 -5.34 -22.99
C TRP A 202 -1.33 -6.19 -22.97
N ASN A 203 -0.61 -6.23 -21.87
CA ASN A 203 0.48 -7.20 -21.70
C ASN A 203 -0.11 -8.53 -21.21
N PRO A 204 0.16 -9.66 -21.88
CA PRO A 204 -0.41 -10.95 -21.50
C PRO A 204 -0.04 -11.33 -20.07
N VAL A 205 -1.03 -11.72 -19.27
CA VAL A 205 -0.86 -12.29 -17.93
C VAL A 205 -1.19 -13.77 -17.98
N ASP A 206 -0.23 -14.63 -17.66
CA ASP A 206 -0.45 -16.07 -17.50
C ASP A 206 -1.02 -16.37 -16.12
N ARG A 207 -2.23 -16.92 -16.10
CA ARG A 207 -2.95 -17.29 -14.87
C ARG A 207 -2.30 -18.46 -14.13
N ASN A 208 -1.49 -19.28 -14.79
CA ASN A 208 -0.81 -20.41 -14.17
C ASN A 208 0.36 -20.00 -13.26
N ILE A 209 0.89 -18.78 -13.42
CA ILE A 209 2.02 -18.28 -12.63
C ILE A 209 1.55 -17.75 -11.26
N GLY A 210 0.27 -17.38 -11.11
CA GLY A 210 -0.32 -16.84 -9.87
C GLY A 210 0.14 -15.43 -9.48
N ALA A 211 1.38 -15.05 -9.83
CA ALA A 211 1.93 -13.72 -9.60
C ALA A 211 1.56 -12.77 -10.75
N THR A 212 0.38 -12.15 -10.70
CA THR A 212 -0.10 -11.22 -11.75
C THR A 212 0.73 -9.93 -11.85
N ILE A 213 1.10 -9.33 -10.70
CA ILE A 213 1.76 -8.00 -10.63
C ILE A 213 3.14 -7.97 -11.32
N VAL A 214 3.87 -9.09 -11.32
CA VAL A 214 5.21 -9.15 -11.93
C VAL A 214 5.15 -9.27 -13.47
N GLN A 215 3.98 -9.58 -14.01
CA GLN A 215 3.71 -9.83 -15.44
C GLN A 215 3.21 -8.57 -16.16
N THR A 216 3.56 -7.38 -15.68
CA THR A 216 3.31 -6.11 -16.37
C THR A 216 4.25 -5.91 -17.56
N GLY A 217 3.77 -5.19 -18.57
CA GLY A 217 4.58 -4.63 -19.65
C GLY A 217 5.39 -3.42 -19.17
N LEU A 218 5.98 -2.69 -20.11
CA LEU A 218 6.88 -1.57 -19.83
C LEU A 218 6.36 -0.28 -20.46
N LEU A 219 6.27 0.78 -19.67
CA LEU A 219 6.08 2.15 -20.14
C LEU A 219 7.43 2.88 -20.14
N THR A 220 7.79 3.43 -21.28
CA THR A 220 9.02 4.21 -21.50
C THR A 220 8.70 5.65 -21.94
N GLY A 221 9.73 6.46 -22.19
CA GLY A 221 9.57 7.82 -22.73
C GLY A 221 9.24 8.90 -21.70
N ILE A 222 8.98 8.52 -20.44
CA ILE A 222 8.81 9.45 -19.32
C ILE A 222 10.17 9.91 -18.83
N GLU A 223 10.43 11.21 -18.91
CA GLU A 223 11.72 11.81 -18.57
C GLU A 223 11.57 13.14 -17.82
N ASN A 224 12.52 13.40 -16.93
CA ASN A 224 12.70 14.67 -16.20
C ASN A 224 11.49 15.11 -15.37
N ILE A 225 10.73 14.16 -14.82
CA ILE A 225 9.63 14.42 -13.89
C ILE A 225 10.11 14.35 -12.45
N LYS A 226 9.42 15.06 -11.53
CA LYS A 226 9.77 15.08 -10.12
C LYS A 226 8.68 14.42 -9.28
N PRO A 227 9.02 13.45 -8.42
CA PRO A 227 8.07 12.93 -7.45
C PRO A 227 7.65 14.05 -6.48
N PRO A 228 6.36 14.11 -6.11
CA PRO A 228 5.88 15.14 -5.21
C PRO A 228 6.40 14.90 -3.79
N THR A 229 6.62 16.00 -3.06
CA THR A 229 7.01 15.92 -1.66
C THR A 229 5.89 15.31 -0.82
N ARG A 230 6.18 14.18 -0.16
CA ARG A 230 5.24 13.49 0.72
C ARG A 230 5.43 13.96 2.15
N LEU A 231 4.80 15.06 2.53
CA LEU A 231 4.88 15.62 3.87
C LEU A 231 3.48 15.81 4.45
N PHE A 232 3.17 15.10 5.52
CA PHE A 232 1.94 15.27 6.29
C PHE A 232 2.29 15.74 7.69
N PHE A 233 1.59 16.77 8.13
CA PHE A 233 1.76 17.39 9.43
C PHE A 233 0.39 17.44 10.12
N ILE A 234 0.24 16.69 11.21
CA ILE A 234 -1.04 16.42 11.85
C ILE A 234 -0.93 16.81 13.33
N PRO A 235 -1.08 18.10 13.69
CA PRO A 235 -1.12 18.53 15.07
C PRO A 235 -2.49 18.21 15.67
N TYR A 236 -2.53 17.91 16.97
CA TYR A 236 -3.79 17.76 17.70
C TYR A 236 -3.70 18.28 19.12
N THR A 237 -4.88 18.55 19.68
CA THR A 237 -5.06 18.93 21.08
C THR A 237 -6.28 18.22 21.62
N SER A 238 -6.20 17.68 22.83
CA SER A 238 -7.31 17.05 23.53
C SER A 238 -7.47 17.58 24.95
N LEU A 239 -8.72 17.66 25.41
CA LEU A 239 -9.11 18.11 26.73
C LEU A 239 -9.98 17.04 27.39
N TYR A 240 -9.50 16.49 28.50
CA TYR A 240 -10.20 15.51 29.30
C TYR A 240 -10.70 16.16 30.58
N VAL A 241 -12.00 16.06 30.84
CA VAL A 241 -12.60 16.51 32.10
C VAL A 241 -13.20 15.29 32.78
N SER A 242 -12.60 14.86 33.89
CA SER A 242 -13.12 13.80 34.75
C SER A 242 -13.69 14.40 36.02
N LYS A 243 -14.82 13.88 36.49
CA LYS A 243 -15.46 14.31 37.73
C LYS A 243 -15.61 13.11 38.64
N ASN A 244 -14.91 13.13 39.76
CA ASN A 244 -14.96 12.09 40.79
C ASN A 244 -15.47 12.69 42.11
N GLU A 245 -15.72 11.85 43.12
CA GLU A 245 -16.19 12.27 44.45
C GLU A 245 -15.27 13.31 45.14
N LYS A 246 -14.00 13.39 44.69
CA LYS A 246 -12.98 14.30 45.22
C LYS A 246 -12.84 15.63 44.44
N GLY A 247 -13.57 15.81 43.34
CA GLY A 247 -13.53 17.04 42.53
C GLY A 247 -13.49 16.80 41.01
N THR A 248 -13.32 17.89 40.27
CA THR A 248 -13.15 17.87 38.81
C THR A 248 -11.67 17.97 38.47
N GLU A 249 -11.15 17.00 37.72
CA GLU A 249 -9.80 17.01 37.18
C GLU A 249 -9.88 17.33 35.67
N THR A 250 -9.01 18.24 35.21
CA THR A 250 -8.91 18.61 33.80
C THR A 250 -7.50 18.31 33.31
N LYS A 251 -7.39 17.48 32.27
CA LYS A 251 -6.11 17.16 31.62
C LYS A 251 -6.11 17.68 30.20
N PHE A 252 -5.12 18.51 29.88
CA PHE A 252 -4.85 18.96 28.53
C PHE A 252 -3.71 18.14 27.94
N LYS A 253 -3.87 17.68 26.70
CA LYS A 253 -2.80 17.07 25.92
C LYS A 253 -2.67 17.80 24.59
N GLY A 254 -1.43 17.98 24.14
CA GLY A 254 -1.11 18.46 22.81
C GLY A 254 -0.04 17.55 22.24
N GLY A 255 -0.21 17.16 20.98
CA GLY A 255 0.73 16.29 20.30
C GLY A 255 0.74 16.57 18.81
N MET A 256 1.57 15.82 18.12
CA MET A 256 1.84 16.07 16.71
C MET A 256 2.36 14.80 16.06
N ASP A 257 1.76 14.47 14.93
CA ASP A 257 2.22 13.41 14.07
C ASP A 257 2.81 14.02 12.80
N LEU A 258 3.94 13.45 12.36
CA LEU A 258 4.69 13.84 11.18
C LEU A 258 4.90 12.60 10.33
N LYS A 259 4.61 12.73 9.04
CA LYS A 259 4.94 11.71 8.06
C LYS A 259 5.66 12.33 6.89
N TYR A 260 6.86 11.87 6.63
CA TYR A 260 7.75 12.43 5.64
C TYR A 260 8.36 11.35 4.76
N GLY A 261 8.08 11.38 3.46
CA GLY A 261 8.79 10.59 2.46
C GLY A 261 10.18 11.16 2.25
N ILE A 262 11.18 10.58 2.91
CA ILE A 262 12.60 10.98 2.82
C ILE A 262 13.06 10.98 1.35
N ASN A 263 12.64 9.95 0.62
CA ASN A 263 12.75 9.81 -0.82
C ASN A 263 11.63 8.86 -1.28
N ASP A 264 11.65 8.40 -2.53
CA ASP A 264 10.58 7.55 -3.06
C ASP A 264 10.48 6.19 -2.36
N SER A 265 11.61 5.69 -1.88
CA SER A 265 11.75 4.37 -1.25
C SER A 265 11.50 4.39 0.25
N PHE A 266 11.77 5.49 0.94
CA PHE A 266 11.81 5.58 2.40
C PHE A 266 10.83 6.59 2.98
N THR A 267 10.13 6.18 4.02
CA THR A 267 9.19 7.02 4.79
C THR A 267 9.63 7.07 6.24
N LEU A 268 9.57 8.26 6.81
CA LEU A 268 9.69 8.56 8.23
C LEU A 268 8.29 8.85 8.77
N ASP A 269 7.83 8.04 9.72
CA ASP A 269 6.69 8.33 10.57
C ASP A 269 7.21 8.71 11.96
N ALA A 270 6.75 9.82 12.52
CA ALA A 270 7.10 10.26 13.86
C ALA A 270 5.86 10.78 14.58
N ILE A 271 5.71 10.42 15.85
CA ILE A 271 4.62 10.87 16.71
C ILE A 271 5.20 11.43 18.00
N LEU A 272 4.62 12.53 18.48
CA LEU A 272 5.02 13.20 19.72
C LEU A 272 3.82 13.32 20.64
N VAL A 273 3.97 12.79 21.86
CA VAL A 273 2.97 12.76 22.94
C VAL A 273 1.63 12.16 22.49
N PRO A 274 1.63 11.01 21.76
CA PRO A 274 0.45 10.46 21.10
C PRO A 274 -0.73 10.23 22.05
N ASP A 275 -1.94 10.48 21.56
CA ASP A 275 -3.18 10.26 22.30
C ASP A 275 -3.94 9.05 21.78
N PHE A 276 -3.74 7.90 22.43
CA PHE A 276 -4.43 6.66 22.08
C PHE A 276 -5.81 6.51 22.75
N GLY A 277 -6.34 7.57 23.37
CA GLY A 277 -7.64 7.52 24.04
C GLY A 277 -8.84 7.22 23.12
N GLN A 278 -8.65 7.28 21.80
CA GLN A 278 -9.67 6.95 20.79
C GLN A 278 -9.48 5.54 20.18
N ALA A 279 -8.46 4.78 20.59
CA ALA A 279 -8.24 3.44 20.07
C ALA A 279 -9.37 2.49 20.53
N ALA A 280 -9.82 1.62 19.64
CA ALA A 280 -10.90 0.67 19.95
C ALA A 280 -10.50 -0.25 21.11
N PHE A 281 -11.45 -0.47 22.04
CA PHE A 281 -11.29 -1.35 23.19
C PHE A 281 -11.11 -2.80 22.76
N ASP A 282 -10.28 -3.52 23.52
CA ASP A 282 -10.04 -4.95 23.28
C ASP A 282 -11.21 -5.78 23.82
N PRO A 283 -11.59 -6.88 23.13
CA PRO A 283 -12.63 -7.78 23.62
C PRO A 283 -12.15 -8.54 24.86
N VAL A 284 -13.03 -8.71 25.85
CA VAL A 284 -12.75 -9.55 27.02
C VAL A 284 -12.89 -11.02 26.60
N VAL A 285 -11.79 -11.77 26.62
CA VAL A 285 -11.79 -13.20 26.29
C VAL A 285 -11.12 -13.97 27.43
N LEU A 286 -11.75 -15.07 27.85
CA LEU A 286 -11.17 -15.98 28.83
C LEU A 286 -10.14 -16.89 28.13
N ASN A 287 -8.86 -16.60 28.30
CA ASN A 287 -7.78 -17.45 27.79
C ASN A 287 -7.44 -18.54 28.83
N LEU A 288 -7.70 -19.80 28.48
CA LEU A 288 -7.40 -20.99 29.31
C LEU A 288 -6.12 -21.71 28.87
N GLY A 289 -5.40 -21.18 27.87
CA GLY A 289 -4.15 -21.75 27.35
C GLY A 289 -2.89 -21.21 28.04
N PRO A 290 -1.73 -21.85 27.81
CA PRO A 290 -0.45 -21.44 28.40
C PRO A 290 0.27 -20.31 27.64
N PHE A 291 -0.28 -19.85 26.52
CA PHE A 291 0.30 -18.79 25.70
C PHE A 291 -0.36 -17.45 26.01
N GLU A 292 0.41 -16.36 25.90
CA GLU A 292 -0.15 -15.02 26.02
C GLU A 292 -1.17 -14.74 24.91
N GLN A 293 -2.24 -14.03 25.27
CA GLN A 293 -3.23 -13.61 24.29
C GLN A 293 -2.70 -12.41 23.51
N GLN A 294 -2.69 -12.52 22.19
CA GLN A 294 -2.32 -11.42 21.30
C GLN A 294 -3.59 -10.77 20.73
N PHE A 295 -3.68 -9.45 20.87
CA PHE A 295 -4.74 -8.64 20.29
C PHE A 295 -4.22 -7.89 19.06
N ASN A 296 -5.13 -7.59 18.13
CA ASN A 296 -4.79 -6.77 16.97
C ASN A 296 -4.39 -5.36 17.42
N GLU A 297 -3.46 -4.74 16.69
CA GLU A 297 -3.12 -3.34 16.91
C GLU A 297 -4.17 -2.42 16.28
N ASN A 298 -4.61 -1.39 17.02
CA ASN A 298 -5.65 -0.46 16.58
C ASN A 298 -5.14 0.98 16.45
N ARG A 299 -3.90 1.24 16.88
CA ARG A 299 -3.30 2.59 16.86
C ARG A 299 -2.68 2.85 15.48
N PRO A 300 -3.09 3.91 14.75
CA PRO A 300 -2.68 4.14 13.36
C PRO A 300 -1.17 4.07 13.10
N PHE A 301 -0.36 4.65 13.98
CA PHE A 301 1.10 4.61 13.86
C PHE A 301 1.70 3.19 13.82
N PHE A 302 1.08 2.27 14.58
CA PHE A 302 1.51 0.89 14.72
C PHE A 302 0.78 -0.08 13.78
N THR A 303 -0.16 0.38 12.96
CA THR A 303 -0.81 -0.44 11.93
C THR A 303 -0.25 -0.12 10.55
N GLU A 304 0.06 1.15 10.27
CA GLU A 304 0.55 1.56 8.97
C GLU A 304 2.01 1.17 8.72
N GLY A 305 2.35 0.74 7.50
CA GLY A 305 3.74 0.52 7.08
C GLY A 305 4.47 -0.55 7.90
N THR A 306 3.74 -1.53 8.44
CA THR A 306 4.24 -2.54 9.37
C THR A 306 4.75 -3.83 8.74
N ASP A 307 4.51 -4.05 7.44
CA ASP A 307 4.82 -5.32 6.77
C ASP A 307 6.30 -5.73 6.93
N ILE A 308 7.23 -4.77 6.89
CA ILE A 308 8.65 -5.03 7.11
C ILE A 308 8.98 -5.42 8.56
N PHE A 309 8.22 -4.92 9.53
CA PHE A 309 8.45 -5.18 10.96
C PHE A 309 7.85 -6.50 11.44
N ASN A 310 6.90 -7.06 10.68
CA ASN A 310 6.27 -8.34 11.00
C ASN A 310 7.10 -9.56 10.58
N LYS A 311 8.28 -9.37 9.96
CA LYS A 311 9.20 -10.47 9.64
C LYS A 311 9.63 -11.19 10.92
N GLY A 312 9.64 -12.52 10.90
CA GLY A 312 10.02 -13.35 12.04
C GLY A 312 9.04 -13.37 13.22
N GLY A 313 7.93 -12.60 13.18
CA GLY A 313 6.90 -12.62 14.23
C GLY A 313 7.40 -12.15 15.62
N LEU A 314 8.48 -11.37 15.67
CA LEU A 314 9.11 -10.95 16.93
C LEU A 314 8.54 -9.66 17.53
N LEU A 315 7.69 -8.95 16.79
CA LEU A 315 7.14 -7.66 17.22
C LEU A 315 5.68 -7.79 17.66
N TYR A 316 5.41 -7.42 18.91
CA TYR A 316 4.06 -7.22 19.44
C TYR A 316 3.92 -5.79 19.99
N THR A 317 3.42 -4.87 19.15
CA THR A 317 3.40 -3.42 19.40
C THR A 317 2.55 -3.01 20.60
N ARG A 318 1.54 -3.82 20.98
CA ARG A 318 0.69 -3.59 22.17
C ARG A 318 1.48 -3.62 23.49
N ARG A 319 2.70 -4.16 23.51
CA ARG A 319 3.62 -4.06 24.66
C ARG A 319 4.14 -2.63 24.88
N ILE A 320 4.13 -1.79 23.85
CA ILE A 320 4.58 -0.40 23.90
C ILE A 320 3.39 0.44 24.38
N GLY A 321 3.48 0.98 25.59
CA GLY A 321 2.39 1.74 26.23
C GLY A 321 1.24 0.88 26.79
N GLY A 322 1.45 -0.43 26.92
CA GLY A 322 0.53 -1.31 27.62
C GLY A 322 0.50 -1.05 29.14
N ALA A 323 -0.29 -1.83 29.86
CA ALA A 323 -0.32 -1.76 31.32
C ALA A 323 1.07 -2.05 31.93
N PRO A 324 1.44 -1.40 33.04
CA PRO A 324 2.67 -1.74 33.74
C PRO A 324 2.64 -3.19 34.22
N ASN A 325 3.75 -3.91 34.00
CA ASN A 325 3.90 -5.32 34.37
C ASN A 325 4.53 -5.51 35.77
N PHE A 326 4.85 -4.42 36.48
CA PHE A 326 5.49 -4.48 37.80
C PHE A 326 4.46 -4.25 38.90
N GLN A 327 4.36 -5.23 39.82
CA GLN A 327 3.55 -5.08 41.02
C GLN A 327 4.40 -4.44 42.13
N PRO A 328 4.00 -3.28 42.66
CA PRO A 328 4.76 -2.62 43.73
C PRO A 328 4.67 -3.44 45.02
N GLN A 329 5.75 -3.44 45.81
CA GLN A 329 5.70 -3.97 47.17
C GLN A 329 4.80 -3.10 48.06
N VAL A 330 3.79 -3.73 48.66
CA VAL A 330 2.80 -3.09 49.53
C VAL A 330 3.14 -3.42 50.99
N GLY A 331 3.29 -2.42 51.85
CA GLY A 331 3.53 -2.62 53.28
C GLY A 331 2.29 -3.13 54.03
N GLU A 332 2.46 -3.63 55.26
CA GLU A 332 1.38 -4.22 56.08
C GLU A 332 0.17 -3.29 56.30
N ASN A 333 0.38 -1.97 56.31
CA ASN A 333 -0.66 -0.97 56.48
C ASN A 333 -0.86 -0.11 55.21
N GLU A 334 -0.56 -0.65 54.03
CA GLU A 334 -0.76 0.04 52.76
C GLU A 334 -1.74 -0.70 51.87
N GLU A 335 -2.50 0.05 51.07
CA GLU A 335 -3.35 -0.48 50.01
C GLU A 335 -3.03 0.22 48.68
N LEU A 336 -3.26 -0.49 47.58
CA LEU A 336 -3.13 0.07 46.24
C LEU A 336 -4.35 0.93 45.92
N SER A 337 -4.19 2.25 45.97
CA SER A 337 -5.30 3.18 45.75
C SER A 337 -5.51 3.48 44.27
N VAL A 338 -4.43 3.67 43.50
CA VAL A 338 -4.49 3.97 42.07
C VAL A 338 -3.41 3.19 41.36
N TYR A 339 -3.81 2.36 40.41
CA TYR A 339 -2.90 1.67 39.50
C TYR A 339 -3.20 2.09 38.06
N PRO A 340 -2.21 2.57 37.31
CA PRO A 340 -2.41 3.03 35.94
C PRO A 340 -2.70 1.84 35.01
N THR A 341 -3.67 2.00 34.11
CA THR A 341 -4.08 0.98 33.14
C THR A 341 -3.18 0.94 31.90
N SER A 342 -2.36 1.96 31.70
CA SER A 342 -1.43 2.10 30.57
C SER A 342 -0.24 2.99 30.95
N VAL A 343 0.82 2.89 30.16
CA VAL A 343 1.99 3.76 30.23
C VAL A 343 1.93 4.70 29.02
N ASN A 344 2.01 6.02 29.22
CA ASN A 344 1.98 6.93 28.07
C ASN A 344 3.28 6.85 27.26
N LEU A 345 3.16 7.08 25.96
CA LEU A 345 4.31 7.27 25.09
C LEU A 345 4.70 8.74 25.09
N ILE A 346 6.01 9.00 25.18
CA ILE A 346 6.58 10.33 24.96
C ILE A 346 6.68 10.57 23.45
N ASN A 347 7.22 9.59 22.72
CA ASN A 347 7.31 9.63 21.27
C ASN A 347 7.40 8.21 20.69
N ALA A 348 7.20 8.14 19.39
CA ALA A 348 7.68 7.02 18.60
C ALA A 348 8.13 7.52 17.22
N LEU A 349 9.10 6.83 16.65
CA LEU A 349 9.69 7.12 15.36
C LEU A 349 9.85 5.81 14.60
N LYS A 350 9.56 5.83 13.32
CA LYS A 350 9.66 4.66 12.44
C LYS A 350 10.16 5.13 11.09
N VAL A 351 11.26 4.54 10.64
CA VAL A 351 11.77 4.72 9.28
C VAL A 351 11.68 3.38 8.59
N SER A 352 10.98 3.32 7.46
CA SER A 352 10.87 2.09 6.69
C SER A 352 10.88 2.36 5.20
N GLY A 353 11.42 1.41 4.45
CA GLY A 353 11.53 1.53 3.01
C GLY A 353 12.30 0.39 2.36
N ARG A 354 12.35 0.40 1.04
CA ARG A 354 13.13 -0.57 0.25
C ARG A 354 13.91 0.11 -0.86
N THR A 355 15.20 -0.15 -0.90
CA THR A 355 16.11 0.32 -1.96
C THR A 355 15.80 -0.36 -3.30
N LYS A 356 16.27 0.24 -4.40
CA LYS A 356 16.14 -0.30 -5.77
C LYS A 356 16.75 -1.69 -5.92
N ASN A 357 17.81 -1.99 -5.18
CA ASN A 357 18.48 -3.30 -5.18
C ASN A 357 17.75 -4.34 -4.33
N GLY A 358 16.56 -4.03 -3.82
CA GLY A 358 15.71 -4.96 -3.07
C GLY A 358 16.02 -5.08 -1.58
N LEU A 359 16.96 -4.31 -1.03
CA LEU A 359 17.21 -4.25 0.41
C LEU A 359 16.13 -3.40 1.10
N GLY A 360 15.28 -4.04 1.88
CA GLY A 360 14.33 -3.43 2.79
C GLY A 360 15.02 -3.10 4.11
N ILE A 361 14.79 -1.90 4.63
CA ILE A 361 15.29 -1.47 5.94
C ILE A 361 14.11 -0.91 6.71
N GLY A 362 13.92 -1.41 7.93
CA GLY A 362 12.94 -0.91 8.89
C GLY A 362 13.62 -0.64 10.22
N VAL A 363 13.47 0.57 10.76
CA VAL A 363 13.93 0.94 12.10
C VAL A 363 12.75 1.58 12.82
N MET A 364 12.40 1.08 14.00
CA MET A 364 11.37 1.67 14.85
C MET A 364 11.94 1.91 16.24
N ASN A 365 11.62 3.06 16.80
CA ASN A 365 11.96 3.45 18.15
C ASN A 365 10.73 4.01 18.85
N ALA A 366 10.51 3.68 20.12
CA ALA A 366 9.45 4.27 20.92
C ALA A 366 9.90 4.44 22.36
N ILE A 367 9.61 5.61 22.93
CA ILE A 367 9.97 5.94 24.30
C ILE A 367 8.70 6.10 25.12
N THR A 368 8.60 5.37 26.23
CA THR A 368 7.49 5.50 27.19
C THR A 368 7.94 6.27 28.42
N GLU A 369 7.03 7.04 29.03
CA GLU A 369 7.31 7.81 30.23
C GLU A 369 7.45 6.92 31.49
N GLN A 370 7.96 7.52 32.57
CA GLN A 370 7.90 6.91 33.89
C GLN A 370 6.47 6.99 34.44
N THR A 371 5.95 5.86 34.90
CA THR A 371 4.59 5.79 35.44
C THR A 371 4.61 5.31 36.89
N TYR A 372 3.79 5.95 37.71
CA TYR A 372 3.69 5.68 39.14
C TYR A 372 2.31 5.12 39.50
N ALA A 373 2.29 4.20 40.45
CA ALA A 373 1.09 3.84 41.20
C ALA A 373 1.07 4.58 42.53
N THR A 374 -0.12 4.85 43.05
CA THR A 374 -0.30 5.50 44.36
C THR A 374 -0.73 4.48 45.39
N LEU A 375 0.09 4.31 46.42
CA LEU A 375 -0.22 3.55 47.63
C LEU A 375 -0.80 4.48 48.69
N ARG A 376 -1.76 3.99 49.46
CA ARG A 376 -2.37 4.71 50.57
C ARG A 376 -2.16 3.93 51.86
N ASN A 377 -1.66 4.59 52.90
CA ASN A 377 -1.58 4.01 54.22
C ASN A 377 -2.98 3.97 54.86
N THR A 378 -3.42 2.79 55.29
CA THR A 378 -4.76 2.55 55.84
C THR A 378 -4.93 3.12 57.26
N ALA A 379 -3.83 3.26 58.01
CA ALA A 379 -3.83 3.78 59.38
C ALA A 379 -3.70 5.31 59.45
N THR A 380 -2.88 5.92 58.60
CA THR A 380 -2.61 7.38 58.63
C THR A 380 -3.29 8.16 57.53
N GLY A 381 -3.79 7.47 56.49
CA GLY A 381 -4.35 8.09 55.29
C GLY A 381 -3.34 8.74 54.35
N GLN A 382 -2.04 8.70 54.67
CA GLN A 382 -0.97 9.28 53.83
C GLN A 382 -0.79 8.48 52.54
N THR A 383 -0.46 9.16 51.44
CA THR A 383 -0.22 8.54 50.14
C THR A 383 1.23 8.66 49.72
N ARG A 384 1.78 7.62 49.08
CA ARG A 384 3.09 7.67 48.41
C ARG A 384 3.01 7.11 47.00
N ASN A 385 3.83 7.65 46.11
CA ASN A 385 3.95 7.17 44.74
C ASN A 385 5.09 6.15 44.62
N VAL A 386 4.86 5.06 43.90
CA VAL A 386 5.84 4.02 43.60
C VAL A 386 5.93 3.84 42.10
N GLU A 387 7.15 3.82 41.57
CA GLU A 387 7.38 3.59 40.14
C GLU A 387 6.97 2.17 39.76
N VAL A 388 6.05 2.06 38.80
CA VAL A 388 5.56 0.77 38.27
C VAL A 388 5.93 0.56 36.81
N ALA A 389 6.36 1.61 36.11
CA ALA A 389 7.00 1.52 34.82
C ALA A 389 8.14 2.56 34.74
N PRO A 390 9.36 2.15 34.38
CA PRO A 390 10.44 3.09 34.16
C PRO A 390 10.36 3.73 32.77
N LEU A 391 11.15 4.78 32.58
CA LEU A 391 11.48 5.28 31.26
C LEU A 391 12.06 4.12 30.44
N SER A 392 11.35 3.75 29.38
CA SER A 392 11.68 2.56 28.59
C SER A 392 11.82 2.95 27.12
N ASN A 393 12.87 2.44 26.49
CA ASN A 393 13.18 2.62 25.10
C ASN A 393 13.01 1.27 24.36
N TYR A 394 12.05 1.23 23.45
CA TYR A 394 11.75 0.08 22.61
C TYR A 394 12.36 0.32 21.23
N SER A 395 13.16 -0.60 20.73
CA SER A 395 13.84 -0.50 19.44
C SER A 395 13.62 -1.77 18.62
N VAL A 396 13.35 -1.60 17.34
CA VAL A 396 13.23 -2.70 16.37
C VAL A 396 14.04 -2.33 15.14
N MET A 397 14.85 -3.28 14.65
CA MET A 397 15.58 -3.16 13.40
C MET A 397 15.31 -4.37 12.54
N VAL A 398 15.00 -4.13 11.27
CA VAL A 398 14.80 -5.17 10.26
C VAL A 398 15.61 -4.85 9.02
N LEU A 399 16.35 -5.84 8.54
CA LEU A 399 16.96 -5.85 7.21
C LEU A 399 16.35 -7.00 6.43
N ASP A 400 15.88 -6.75 5.22
CA ASP A 400 15.23 -7.76 4.38
C ASP A 400 15.72 -7.65 2.93
N GLN A 401 16.63 -8.54 2.51
CA GLN A 401 17.16 -8.54 1.15
C GLN A 401 16.30 -9.45 0.26
N ARG A 402 15.67 -8.87 -0.77
CA ARG A 402 14.95 -9.65 -1.80
C ARG A 402 15.86 -10.05 -2.95
N PHE A 403 15.56 -11.20 -3.54
CA PHE A 403 16.20 -11.76 -4.72
C PHE A 403 15.14 -12.14 -5.75
N ARG A 404 15.37 -11.76 -7.03
CA ARG A 404 14.54 -12.16 -8.18
C ARG A 404 13.03 -11.94 -7.99
N LYS A 405 12.64 -10.89 -7.26
CA LYS A 405 11.25 -10.47 -6.96
C LYS A 405 10.39 -11.45 -6.16
N ASN A 406 10.85 -12.68 -5.86
CA ASN A 406 10.02 -13.70 -5.18
C ASN A 406 10.68 -14.40 -3.98
N SER A 407 11.96 -14.16 -3.69
CA SER A 407 12.69 -14.77 -2.56
C SER A 407 13.28 -13.69 -1.66
N SER A 408 13.50 -13.97 -0.37
CA SER A 408 14.13 -13.03 0.56
C SER A 408 14.96 -13.70 1.66
N VAL A 409 15.91 -12.96 2.20
CA VAL A 409 16.64 -13.26 3.43
C VAL A 409 16.47 -12.06 4.36
N SER A 410 16.02 -12.30 5.59
CA SER A 410 15.73 -11.24 6.56
C SER A 410 16.54 -11.43 7.84
N LEU A 411 16.89 -10.33 8.49
CA LEU A 411 17.43 -10.24 9.84
C LEU A 411 16.53 -9.32 10.64
N VAL A 412 16.06 -9.77 11.80
CA VAL A 412 15.19 -9.00 12.68
C VAL A 412 15.83 -8.92 14.04
N ASN A 413 15.88 -7.73 14.63
CA ASN A 413 16.30 -7.50 16.01
C ASN A 413 15.25 -6.67 16.75
N THR A 414 14.86 -7.12 17.94
CA THR A 414 14.02 -6.36 18.86
C THR A 414 14.75 -6.18 20.18
N ASN A 415 14.73 -4.97 20.71
CA ASN A 415 15.38 -4.61 21.96
C ASN A 415 14.46 -3.72 22.81
N VAL A 416 14.49 -3.93 24.11
CA VAL A 416 13.94 -3.00 25.07
C VAL A 416 14.96 -2.75 26.17
N THR A 417 15.24 -1.47 26.39
CA THR A 417 16.12 -0.96 27.44
C THR A 417 15.30 -0.13 28.42
N ARG A 418 15.46 -0.38 29.71
CA ARG A 418 14.69 0.24 30.78
C ARG A 418 15.63 0.88 31.79
N ASN A 419 15.31 2.09 32.21
CA ASN A 419 16.12 2.77 33.21
C ASN A 419 15.99 2.08 34.59
N GLY A 420 17.08 1.99 35.36
CA GLY A 420 17.09 1.43 36.72
C GLY A 420 17.31 -0.09 36.78
N GLU A 421 16.68 -0.75 37.76
CA GLU A 421 16.85 -2.19 38.03
C GLU A 421 15.88 -3.09 37.24
N PHE A 422 15.15 -2.51 36.29
CA PHE A 422 14.16 -3.24 35.50
C PHE A 422 14.84 -4.14 34.46
N ARG A 423 14.19 -5.25 34.12
CA ARG A 423 14.75 -6.23 33.18
C ARG A 423 14.73 -5.71 31.74
N ASP A 424 15.89 -5.72 31.10
CA ASP A 424 16.05 -5.52 29.66
C ASP A 424 15.81 -6.81 28.86
N ALA A 425 15.55 -6.67 27.57
CA ALA A 425 15.47 -7.81 26.66
C ALA A 425 16.02 -7.48 25.27
N ASN A 426 16.63 -8.47 24.63
CA ASN A 426 17.13 -8.40 23.26
C ASN A 426 16.91 -9.76 22.58
N VAL A 427 16.30 -9.77 21.39
CA VAL A 427 16.02 -10.97 20.61
C VAL A 427 16.35 -10.70 19.14
N SER A 428 17.00 -11.66 18.49
CA SER A 428 17.25 -11.63 17.04
C SER A 428 16.79 -12.92 16.37
N ALA A 429 16.36 -12.84 15.12
CA ALA A 429 16.02 -13.98 14.26
C ALA A 429 16.47 -13.77 12.83
#